data_AF-A0A847M4D3-F1
#
_entry.id   AF-A0A847M4D3-F1
#
_cell.length_a   1.000
_cell.length_b   1.000
_cell.length_c   1.000
_cell.angle_alpha   90.00
_cell.angle_beta   90.00
_cell.angle_gamma   90.00
#
_symmetry.space_group_name_H-M   'P 1'
#
loop_
_entity.id
_entity.type
_entity.pdbx_description
1 polymer ?
#
loop_
_entity_poly.entity_id
_entity_poly.type
_entity_poly.pdbx_seq_one_letter_code
_entity_poly.pdbx_strand_id
1 'polypeptide(L)'
;MKRIVLLCTVLAFAVTLGAAEGGNASAMAVTGSTKGKNKEIPAAASAQAKLIPFLYLWNGAQQGSPAFLLLDPVLLPPDLFSIPEEKGLSVSVVYETNRYELAYDASGKLALVPIRWAGGYTTVKIGRNSSALPINMELPDEKIRISVLEYENERPLRFQYEGEGERFFGVLHYWGNSADESWYSETGELKTLYEYTWAGDHLLRLDSLADDGTRKTMMQWDYNAQNLVSAMVDENGRTELAYDEKGRLLSAVMTTVDGTGTERNFQYDELGRLVRQYGKDEQGYFEYRYRYTMDLRGLWVKYSIQPWYEQFGRLVPGSEITITRTFARR
;
A
#
# COMPACT_ATOMS: atom_id res chain seq x y z
N MET A 1 -6.37 -36.19 5.42
CA MET A 1 -7.20 -35.19 6.13
C MET A 1 -6.35 -34.43 7.13
N LYS A 2 -6.06 -33.16 6.83
CA LYS A 2 -5.87 -32.02 7.72
C LYS A 2 -5.38 -30.88 6.81
N ARG A 3 -6.30 -29.99 6.42
CA ARG A 3 -5.97 -28.77 5.69
C ARG A 3 -5.19 -27.88 6.65
N ILE A 4 -3.90 -27.68 6.39
CA ILE A 4 -3.12 -26.64 7.05
C ILE A 4 -3.54 -25.34 6.37
N VAL A 5 -4.38 -24.57 7.04
CA VAL A 5 -4.75 -23.22 6.63
C VAL A 5 -3.52 -22.35 6.94
N LEU A 6 -2.81 -21.91 5.92
CA LEU A 6 -1.85 -20.81 6.03
C LEU A 6 -2.67 -19.55 6.34
N LEU A 7 -2.73 -19.17 7.61
CA LEU A 7 -3.16 -17.84 8.04
C LEU A 7 -1.89 -17.02 8.27
N CYS A 8 -1.41 -16.33 7.23
CA CYS A 8 -0.51 -15.20 7.41
C CYS A 8 -1.38 -13.97 7.69
N THR A 9 -1.59 -13.68 8.96
CA THR A 9 -2.20 -12.43 9.40
C THR A 9 -1.09 -11.40 9.52
N VAL A 10 -0.96 -10.50 8.55
CA VAL A 10 -0.25 -9.23 8.76
C VAL A 10 -1.28 -8.13 8.57
N LEU A 11 -1.53 -7.47 9.69
CA LEU A 11 -2.70 -6.65 9.96
C LEU A 11 -2.91 -5.56 8.90
N ALA A 12 -4.20 -5.35 8.63
CA ALA A 12 -4.71 -4.31 7.77
C ALA A 12 -4.69 -2.97 8.49
N PHE A 13 -4.44 -1.88 7.75
CA PHE A 13 -4.79 -0.53 8.18
C PHE A 13 -6.30 -0.47 8.48
N ALA A 14 -6.63 -0.48 9.77
CA ALA A 14 -7.92 -0.02 10.26
C ALA A 14 -7.68 1.38 10.84
N VAL A 15 -7.98 2.40 10.04
CA VAL A 15 -8.25 3.73 10.58
C VAL A 15 -9.48 3.59 11.47
N THR A 16 -9.26 3.46 12.78
CA THR A 16 -10.30 3.63 13.80
C THR A 16 -10.23 5.08 14.28
N LEU A 17 -11.23 5.89 13.91
CA LEU A 17 -11.48 7.12 14.65
C LEU A 17 -11.96 6.72 16.04
N GLY A 18 -11.11 6.95 17.05
CA GLY A 18 -11.48 6.78 18.44
C GLY A 18 -12.45 7.88 18.86
N ALA A 19 -13.68 7.51 19.18
CA ALA A 19 -14.58 8.36 19.95
C ALA A 19 -14.02 8.50 21.37
N ALA A 20 -13.78 9.74 21.80
CA ALA A 20 -13.38 10.08 23.14
C ALA A 20 -14.58 10.01 24.10
N GLU A 21 -14.46 9.27 25.20
CA GLU A 21 -15.20 9.56 26.43
C GLU A 21 -14.28 9.41 27.65
N GLY A 22 -14.12 10.51 28.39
CA GLY A 22 -13.33 10.60 29.62
C GLY A 22 -14.06 9.98 30.82
N GLY A 23 -13.28 9.45 31.77
CA GLY A 23 -13.78 8.82 32.98
C GLY A 23 -14.14 9.78 34.13
N ASN A 24 -14.95 9.34 35.09
CA ASN A 24 -14.49 8.82 36.40
C ASN A 24 -15.65 8.60 37.40
N ALA A 25 -15.47 7.54 38.20
CA ALA A 25 -15.90 7.32 39.60
C ALA A 25 -17.38 7.07 40.00
N SER A 26 -17.60 5.80 40.41
CA SER A 26 -18.21 5.29 41.66
C SER A 26 -19.51 5.89 42.25
N ALA A 27 -20.57 5.06 42.36
CA ALA A 27 -21.36 4.84 43.59
C ALA A 27 -22.39 3.69 43.45
N MET A 28 -22.72 3.09 44.59
CA MET A 28 -23.53 1.89 44.85
C MET A 28 -25.05 2.07 44.77
N ALA A 29 -25.71 0.92 44.51
CA ALA A 29 -26.97 0.40 45.08
C ALA A 29 -28.38 0.80 44.53
N VAL A 30 -29.04 -0.23 43.97
CA VAL A 30 -30.35 -0.82 44.33
C VAL A 30 -31.68 -0.10 44.00
N THR A 31 -32.52 -0.86 43.29
CA THR A 31 -34.00 -0.85 43.10
C THR A 31 -34.68 0.20 42.22
N GLY A 32 -35.50 -0.29 41.27
CA GLY A 32 -36.47 0.53 40.54
C GLY A 32 -36.94 -0.09 39.22
N SER A 33 -37.89 -1.02 39.29
CA SER A 33 -38.69 -1.47 38.15
C SER A 33 -39.45 -0.30 37.51
N THR A 34 -39.43 -0.17 36.19
CA THR A 34 -40.65 -0.01 35.36
C THR A 34 -40.32 -0.10 33.87
N LYS A 35 -41.09 -0.95 33.17
CA LYS A 35 -41.11 -1.12 31.71
C LYS A 35 -41.58 0.17 31.02
N GLY A 36 -40.73 0.76 30.18
CA GLY A 36 -41.11 1.70 29.13
C GLY A 36 -40.65 1.15 27.79
N LYS A 37 -41.59 0.82 26.89
CA LYS A 37 -41.29 0.43 25.51
C LYS A 37 -40.73 1.65 24.77
N ASN A 38 -39.41 1.71 24.60
CA ASN A 38 -38.79 2.62 23.63
C ASN A 38 -38.41 1.84 22.38
N LYS A 39 -38.93 2.37 21.27
CA LYS A 39 -38.67 1.99 19.88
C LYS A 39 -37.17 2.08 19.65
N GLU A 40 -36.50 0.95 19.47
CA GLU A 40 -35.11 0.92 19.03
C GLU A 40 -35.03 1.54 17.63
N ILE A 41 -34.36 2.69 17.54
CA ILE A 41 -33.83 3.22 16.30
C ILE A 41 -32.55 2.41 16.05
N PRO A 42 -32.38 1.70 14.93
CA PRO A 42 -31.12 1.04 14.67
C PRO A 42 -30.08 2.14 14.38
N ALA A 43 -29.09 2.26 15.27
CA ALA A 43 -27.88 3.01 15.04
C ALA A 43 -27.06 2.28 13.95
N ALA A 44 -27.37 2.57 12.69
CA ALA A 44 -26.42 2.35 11.61
C ALA A 44 -25.40 3.49 11.69
N ALA A 45 -24.31 3.28 12.43
CA ALA A 45 -23.10 4.05 12.25
C ALA A 45 -22.64 3.81 10.81
N SER A 46 -22.91 4.77 9.91
CA SER A 46 -22.36 4.75 8.55
C SER A 46 -20.84 4.77 8.68
N ALA A 47 -20.17 3.70 8.28
CA ALA A 47 -18.73 3.68 8.17
C ALA A 47 -18.33 4.79 7.19
N GLN A 48 -17.63 5.81 7.69
CA GLN A 48 -17.15 6.92 6.88
C GLN A 48 -16.26 6.38 5.76
N ALA A 49 -16.43 6.89 4.54
CA ALA A 49 -15.61 6.49 3.39
C ALA A 49 -14.13 6.62 3.76
N LYS A 50 -13.35 5.54 3.62
CA LYS A 50 -11.89 5.60 3.76
C LYS A 50 -11.37 6.36 2.54
N LEU A 51 -11.00 7.63 2.74
CA LEU A 51 -10.46 8.48 1.68
C LEU A 51 -8.98 8.17 1.48
N ILE A 52 -8.58 8.00 0.22
CA ILE A 52 -7.18 7.75 -0.18
C ILE A 52 -6.47 9.10 -0.22
N PRO A 53 -5.30 9.28 0.43
CA PRO A 53 -4.47 10.46 0.23
C PRO A 53 -4.13 10.61 -1.26
N PHE A 54 -4.82 11.51 -1.96
CA PHE A 54 -4.82 11.61 -3.40
C PHE A 54 -3.47 12.06 -3.92
N LEU A 55 -2.85 13.08 -3.31
CA LEU A 55 -1.57 13.61 -3.75
C LEU A 55 -0.44 12.59 -3.57
N TYR A 56 -0.54 11.69 -2.57
CA TYR A 56 0.33 10.53 -2.46
C TYR A 56 0.24 9.63 -3.69
N LEU A 57 -0.97 9.19 -4.02
CA LEU A 57 -1.24 8.30 -5.16
C LEU A 57 -0.86 8.97 -6.49
N TRP A 58 -1.15 10.26 -6.63
CA TRP A 58 -0.86 11.05 -7.82
C TRP A 58 0.64 11.19 -8.08
N ASN A 59 1.43 11.49 -7.04
CA ASN A 59 2.88 11.58 -7.18
C ASN A 59 3.48 10.21 -7.56
N GLY A 60 3.03 9.12 -6.95
CA GLY A 60 3.48 7.77 -7.33
C GLY A 60 3.18 7.45 -8.81
N ALA A 61 1.98 7.77 -9.26
CA ALA A 61 1.57 7.61 -10.67
C ALA A 61 2.39 8.48 -11.64
N GLN A 62 2.82 9.67 -11.20
CA GLN A 62 3.60 10.60 -12.01
C GLN A 62 5.07 10.20 -12.12
N GLN A 63 5.67 9.76 -11.01
CA GLN A 63 7.07 9.33 -10.95
C GLN A 63 7.30 7.99 -11.67
N GLY A 64 6.24 7.21 -11.92
CA GLY A 64 6.38 5.94 -12.64
C GLY A 64 6.99 4.82 -11.81
N SER A 65 7.18 5.03 -10.50
CA SER A 65 7.78 4.05 -9.60
C SER A 65 6.69 3.28 -8.84
N PRO A 66 6.52 1.97 -9.09
CA PRO A 66 5.61 1.15 -8.28
C PRO A 66 6.17 0.88 -6.87
N ALA A 67 7.44 1.22 -6.59
CA ALA A 67 8.11 0.93 -5.32
C ALA A 67 7.44 1.65 -4.13
N PHE A 68 6.80 2.79 -4.36
CA PHE A 68 6.05 3.52 -3.33
C PHE A 68 4.73 2.83 -2.94
N LEU A 69 4.25 1.85 -3.71
CA LEU A 69 2.90 1.31 -3.58
C LEU A 69 2.85 -0.13 -3.06
N LEU A 70 4.02 -0.74 -2.81
CA LEU A 70 4.16 -2.13 -2.37
C LEU A 70 4.60 -2.18 -0.91
N LEU A 71 3.63 -2.11 -0.01
CA LEU A 71 3.85 -2.20 1.44
C LEU A 71 3.91 -3.64 1.98
N ASP A 72 3.95 -4.67 1.13
CA ASP A 72 4.07 -6.04 1.63
C ASP A 72 4.91 -6.96 0.72
N PRO A 73 6.21 -7.12 1.00
CA PRO A 73 7.15 -7.95 0.22
C PRO A 73 7.18 -9.42 0.65
N VAL A 74 6.21 -9.93 1.43
CA VAL A 74 6.39 -11.22 2.13
C VAL A 74 6.57 -12.42 1.19
N LEU A 75 6.08 -12.40 -0.06
CA LEU A 75 6.21 -13.56 -0.97
C LEU A 75 6.46 -13.25 -2.45
N LEU A 76 6.39 -12.00 -2.87
CA LEU A 76 6.55 -11.64 -4.28
C LEU A 76 8.00 -11.16 -4.49
N PRO A 77 8.73 -11.73 -5.47
CA PRO A 77 10.10 -11.33 -5.69
C PRO A 77 10.12 -9.84 -6.10
N PRO A 78 11.17 -9.07 -5.74
CA PRO A 78 11.25 -7.65 -6.05
C PRO A 78 11.07 -7.31 -7.54
N ASP A 79 11.35 -8.28 -8.42
CA ASP A 79 11.20 -8.16 -9.87
C ASP A 79 9.83 -8.62 -10.42
N LEU A 80 8.83 -8.85 -9.55
CA LEU A 80 7.50 -9.32 -9.95
C LEU A 80 6.88 -8.47 -11.06
N PHE A 81 7.02 -7.16 -10.94
CA PHE A 81 6.51 -6.18 -11.88
C PHE A 81 7.60 -5.55 -12.74
N SER A 82 8.80 -6.16 -12.80
CA SER A 82 9.83 -5.75 -13.76
C SER A 82 9.36 -6.11 -15.16
N ILE A 83 8.71 -5.17 -15.82
CA ILE A 83 8.33 -5.24 -17.22
C ILE A 83 9.52 -4.71 -18.03
N PRO A 84 9.87 -5.30 -19.18
CA PRO A 84 10.72 -4.62 -20.16
C PRO A 84 10.20 -3.20 -20.42
N GLU A 85 11.06 -2.24 -20.72
CA GLU A 85 10.66 -0.92 -21.23
C GLU A 85 10.09 -1.00 -22.66
N GLU A 86 9.37 -2.08 -22.97
CA GLU A 86 8.53 -2.21 -24.14
C GLU A 86 7.23 -1.44 -23.88
N LYS A 87 7.03 -0.38 -24.66
CA LYS A 87 5.82 0.44 -24.62
C LYS A 87 4.57 -0.41 -24.87
N GLY A 88 3.50 -0.14 -24.14
CA GLY A 88 2.23 -0.85 -24.28
C GLY A 88 2.28 -2.30 -23.80
N LEU A 89 3.20 -2.67 -22.90
CA LEU A 89 3.18 -3.99 -22.26
C LEU A 89 2.45 -3.93 -20.91
N SER A 90 1.67 -4.96 -20.61
CA SER A 90 1.18 -5.25 -19.27
C SER A 90 1.75 -6.55 -18.76
N VAL A 91 1.92 -6.63 -17.44
CA VAL A 91 2.16 -7.86 -16.71
C VAL A 91 1.04 -8.06 -15.71
N SER A 92 0.53 -9.28 -15.65
CA SER A 92 -0.38 -9.69 -14.57
C SER A 92 0.15 -10.92 -13.87
N VAL A 93 -0.04 -10.94 -12.55
CA VAL A 93 0.28 -12.07 -11.69
C VAL A 93 -0.96 -12.37 -10.85
N VAL A 94 -1.33 -13.65 -10.78
CA VAL A 94 -2.33 -14.11 -9.82
C VAL A 94 -1.59 -14.86 -8.73
N TYR A 95 -1.77 -14.44 -7.49
CA TYR A 95 -1.21 -15.09 -6.32
C TYR A 95 -2.24 -15.10 -5.18
N GLU A 96 -2.45 -16.28 -4.62
CA GLU A 96 -3.54 -16.56 -3.67
C GLU A 96 -4.90 -16.09 -4.22
N THR A 97 -5.54 -15.12 -3.57
CA THR A 97 -6.82 -14.54 -3.99
C THR A 97 -6.66 -13.24 -4.77
N ASN A 98 -5.44 -12.72 -4.91
CA ASN A 98 -5.17 -11.41 -5.46
C ASN A 98 -4.67 -11.50 -6.91
N ARG A 99 -5.19 -10.62 -7.76
CA ARG A 99 -4.66 -10.35 -9.10
C ARG A 99 -3.95 -9.02 -9.06
N TYR A 100 -2.67 -9.06 -9.39
CA TYR A 100 -1.83 -7.88 -9.50
C TYR A 100 -1.62 -7.58 -10.98
N GLU A 101 -1.80 -6.33 -11.37
CA GLU A 101 -1.60 -5.91 -12.76
C GLU A 101 -0.84 -4.59 -12.81
N LEU A 102 0.30 -4.60 -13.49
CA LEU A 102 1.08 -3.41 -13.82
C LEU A 102 1.07 -3.26 -15.34
N ALA A 103 0.85 -2.05 -15.84
CA ALA A 103 0.88 -1.79 -17.27
C ALA A 103 1.45 -0.41 -17.55
N TYR A 104 2.13 -0.28 -18.67
CA TYR A 104 2.50 1.00 -19.25
C TYR A 104 1.64 1.29 -20.47
N ASP A 105 1.30 2.56 -20.69
CA ASP A 105 0.67 2.99 -21.94
C ASP A 105 1.68 3.02 -23.10
N ALA A 106 1.19 3.34 -24.30
CA ALA A 106 2.02 3.45 -25.50
C ALA A 106 3.09 4.57 -25.41
N SER A 107 2.96 5.51 -24.47
CA SER A 107 3.98 6.54 -24.22
C SER A 107 5.09 6.06 -23.27
N GLY A 108 4.86 4.96 -22.55
CA GLY A 108 5.77 4.42 -21.53
C GLY A 108 5.45 4.90 -20.11
N LYS A 109 4.25 5.44 -19.85
CA LYS A 109 3.81 5.89 -18.52
C LYS A 109 2.92 4.85 -17.84
N LEU A 110 2.96 4.77 -16.50
CA LEU A 110 2.18 3.80 -15.72
C LEU A 110 0.67 3.95 -15.94
N ALA A 111 0.03 3.00 -16.61
CA ALA A 111 -1.40 2.97 -16.88
C ALA A 111 -2.21 2.13 -15.87
N LEU A 112 -1.59 1.09 -15.29
CA LEU A 112 -2.15 0.28 -14.21
C LEU A 112 -1.11 0.11 -13.12
N VAL A 113 -1.54 0.21 -11.87
CA VAL A 113 -0.68 -0.08 -10.73
C VAL A 113 -1.48 -0.77 -9.61
N PRO A 114 -0.97 -1.89 -9.06
CA PRO A 114 -1.59 -2.50 -7.89
C PRO A 114 -1.20 -1.70 -6.64
N ILE A 115 -2.17 -1.43 -5.78
CA ILE A 115 -1.96 -0.78 -4.48
C ILE A 115 -2.58 -1.63 -3.38
N ARG A 116 -2.03 -1.57 -2.17
CA ARG A 116 -2.72 -2.08 -0.99
C ARG A 116 -3.64 -1.01 -0.44
N TRP A 117 -4.95 -1.26 -0.43
CA TRP A 117 -5.97 -0.33 0.04
C TRP A 117 -7.06 -1.04 0.84
N ALA A 118 -7.57 -0.41 1.90
CA ALA A 118 -8.64 -0.94 2.75
C ALA A 118 -8.43 -2.38 3.28
N GLY A 119 -7.17 -2.84 3.36
CA GLY A 119 -6.81 -4.19 3.82
C GLY A 119 -6.68 -5.24 2.71
N GLY A 120 -6.90 -4.90 1.45
CA GLY A 120 -6.73 -5.77 0.29
C GLY A 120 -5.85 -5.14 -0.80
N TYR A 121 -5.58 -5.90 -1.86
CA TYR A 121 -4.96 -5.35 -3.07
C TYR A 121 -6.03 -4.97 -4.07
N THR A 122 -5.90 -3.78 -4.65
CA THR A 122 -6.75 -3.28 -5.72
C THR A 122 -5.90 -2.66 -6.83
N THR A 123 -6.41 -2.64 -8.05
CA THR A 123 -5.69 -2.05 -9.18
C THR A 123 -6.21 -0.65 -9.47
N VAL A 124 -5.31 0.33 -9.50
CA VAL A 124 -5.60 1.68 -9.94
C VAL A 124 -5.36 1.80 -11.43
N LYS A 125 -6.38 2.22 -12.18
CA LYS A 125 -6.27 2.64 -13.57
C LYS A 125 -5.96 4.13 -13.63
N ILE A 126 -4.91 4.50 -14.34
CA ILE A 126 -4.46 5.89 -14.45
C ILE A 126 -4.77 6.40 -15.85
N GLY A 127 -5.72 7.32 -15.95
CA GLY A 127 -6.00 8.10 -17.16
C GLY A 127 -5.17 9.38 -17.19
N ARG A 128 -4.65 9.73 -18.36
CA ARG A 128 -3.82 10.93 -18.58
C ARG A 128 -4.39 11.86 -19.64
N ASN A 129 -4.07 13.15 -19.55
CA ASN A 129 -4.34 14.12 -20.61
C ASN A 129 -3.27 14.07 -21.72
N SER A 130 -3.39 14.95 -22.73
CA SER A 130 -2.43 15.05 -23.84
C SER A 130 -1.02 15.48 -23.41
N SER A 131 -0.89 16.13 -22.25
CA SER A 131 0.39 16.48 -21.63
C SER A 131 0.95 15.36 -20.72
N ALA A 132 0.36 14.16 -20.77
CA ALA A 132 0.73 13.01 -19.96
C ALA A 132 0.61 13.19 -18.43
N LEU A 133 -0.21 14.14 -17.96
CA LEU A 133 -0.51 14.31 -16.54
C LEU A 133 -1.67 13.39 -16.11
N PRO A 134 -1.60 12.72 -14.94
CA PRO A 134 -2.68 11.89 -14.42
C PRO A 134 -3.91 12.74 -14.11
N ILE A 135 -4.98 12.55 -14.88
CA ILE A 135 -6.27 13.25 -14.73
C ILE A 135 -7.34 12.39 -14.07
N ASN A 136 -7.26 11.06 -14.19
CA ASN A 136 -8.25 10.14 -13.64
C ASN A 136 -7.56 8.96 -12.96
N MET A 137 -8.03 8.59 -11.78
CA MET A 137 -7.63 7.38 -11.07
C MET A 137 -8.88 6.59 -10.73
N GLU A 138 -9.02 5.42 -11.33
CA GLU A 138 -10.16 4.54 -11.10
C GLU A 138 -9.70 3.31 -10.34
N LEU A 139 -10.42 2.95 -9.28
CA LEU A 139 -10.30 1.67 -8.61
C LEU A 139 -11.59 0.90 -8.95
N PRO A 140 -11.59 0.09 -10.03
CA PRO A 140 -12.82 -0.48 -10.56
C PRO A 140 -13.52 -1.42 -9.59
N ASP A 141 -12.74 -2.18 -8.83
CA ASP A 141 -13.25 -3.18 -7.88
C ASP A 141 -13.98 -2.49 -6.71
N GLU A 142 -13.49 -1.32 -6.32
CA GLU A 142 -14.10 -0.45 -5.28
C GLU A 142 -15.18 0.49 -5.84
N LYS A 143 -15.36 0.51 -7.18
CA LYS A 143 -16.22 1.48 -7.89
C LYS A 143 -15.90 2.94 -7.53
N ILE A 144 -14.62 3.22 -7.31
CA ILE A 144 -14.12 4.56 -6.99
C ILE A 144 -13.53 5.19 -8.26
N ARG A 145 -13.80 6.48 -8.44
CA ARG A 145 -13.14 7.34 -9.41
C ARG A 145 -12.70 8.63 -8.73
N ILE A 146 -11.44 9.01 -8.93
CA ILE A 146 -10.90 10.32 -8.57
C ILE A 146 -10.52 11.04 -9.87
N SER A 147 -11.04 12.24 -10.08
CA SER A 147 -10.81 13.05 -11.29
C SER A 147 -10.21 14.40 -10.92
N VAL A 148 -9.13 14.80 -11.57
CA VAL A 148 -8.53 16.13 -11.39
C VAL A 148 -9.38 17.14 -12.16
N LEU A 149 -9.84 18.17 -11.47
CA LEU A 149 -10.67 19.23 -12.02
C LEU A 149 -9.85 20.42 -12.48
N GLU A 150 -8.76 20.73 -11.76
CA GLU A 150 -7.96 21.93 -11.97
C GLU A 150 -6.49 21.65 -11.73
N TYR A 151 -5.63 22.25 -12.56
CA TYR A 151 -4.19 22.26 -12.40
C TYR A 151 -3.65 23.69 -12.32
N GLU A 152 -2.52 23.83 -11.67
CA GLU A 152 -1.66 25.00 -11.76
C GLU A 152 -0.21 24.52 -11.87
N ASN A 153 0.50 24.98 -12.91
CA ASN A 153 1.90 24.61 -13.15
C ASN A 153 2.14 23.09 -13.10
N GLU A 154 1.29 22.33 -13.79
CA GLU A 154 1.31 20.85 -13.86
C GLU A 154 1.02 20.12 -12.54
N ARG A 155 0.67 20.85 -11.46
CA ARG A 155 0.25 20.29 -10.18
C ARG A 155 -1.27 20.33 -10.03
N PRO A 156 -1.92 19.27 -9.52
CA PRO A 156 -3.35 19.29 -9.28
C PRO A 156 -3.69 20.29 -8.17
N LEU A 157 -4.72 21.12 -8.37
CA LEU A 157 -5.25 22.06 -7.37
C LEU A 157 -6.59 21.59 -6.79
N ARG A 158 -7.44 21.02 -7.64
CA ARG A 158 -8.74 20.51 -7.24
C ARG A 158 -9.00 19.17 -7.88
N PHE A 159 -9.66 18.31 -7.13
CA PHE A 159 -10.07 17.01 -7.63
C PHE A 159 -11.42 16.63 -7.03
N GLN A 160 -12.06 15.66 -7.64
CA GLN A 160 -13.34 15.14 -7.23
C GLN A 160 -13.25 13.64 -7.08
N TYR A 161 -13.83 13.13 -6.01
CA TYR A 161 -14.03 11.72 -5.77
C TYR A 161 -15.50 11.37 -6.01
N GLU A 162 -15.73 10.22 -6.63
CA GLU A 162 -17.03 9.57 -6.75
C GLU A 162 -16.87 8.09 -6.40
N GLY A 163 -17.66 7.59 -5.44
CA GLY A 163 -17.60 6.19 -5.02
C GLY A 163 -18.76 5.82 -4.11
N GLU A 164 -19.36 4.65 -4.32
CA GLU A 164 -20.52 4.15 -3.56
C GLU A 164 -21.73 5.10 -3.46
N GLY A 165 -21.89 6.01 -4.43
CA GLY A 165 -22.96 7.02 -4.43
C GLY A 165 -22.61 8.30 -3.66
N GLU A 166 -21.44 8.35 -3.02
CA GLU A 166 -20.90 9.53 -2.36
C GLU A 166 -20.06 10.35 -3.33
N ARG A 167 -20.04 11.67 -3.09
CA ARG A 167 -19.19 12.62 -3.79
C ARG A 167 -18.46 13.50 -2.79
N PHE A 168 -17.15 13.59 -2.97
CA PHE A 168 -16.28 14.48 -2.20
C PHE A 168 -15.45 15.36 -3.14
N PHE A 169 -15.05 16.52 -2.64
CA PHE A 169 -14.18 17.47 -3.33
C PHE A 169 -12.88 17.65 -2.56
N GLY A 170 -11.77 17.49 -3.27
CA GLY A 170 -10.44 17.70 -2.74
C GLY A 170 -9.89 19.06 -3.18
N VAL A 171 -9.22 19.75 -2.26
CA VAL A 171 -8.48 20.98 -2.54
C VAL A 171 -7.05 20.81 -2.07
N LEU A 172 -6.12 21.14 -2.96
CA LEU A 172 -4.70 21.11 -2.70
C LEU A 172 -4.16 22.53 -2.57
N HIS A 173 -3.42 22.78 -1.49
CA HIS A 173 -2.69 24.01 -1.29
C HIS A 173 -1.20 23.66 -1.16
N TYR A 174 -0.32 24.42 -1.81
CA TYR A 174 1.12 24.17 -1.82
C TYR A 174 1.86 25.36 -1.23
N TRP A 175 2.80 25.14 -0.32
CA TRP A 175 3.66 26.19 0.23
C TRP A 175 5.05 25.66 0.54
N GLY A 176 6.08 26.28 -0.03
CA GLY A 176 7.46 25.83 0.12
C GLY A 176 7.61 24.35 -0.22
N ASN A 177 8.03 23.56 0.76
CA ASN A 177 8.23 22.11 0.62
C ASN A 177 7.07 21.29 1.20
N SER A 178 5.88 21.88 1.34
CA SER A 178 4.72 21.24 1.94
C SER A 178 3.45 21.44 1.11
N ALA A 179 2.48 20.57 1.34
CA ALA A 179 1.15 20.67 0.74
C ALA A 179 0.08 20.14 1.70
N ASP A 180 -1.11 20.72 1.60
CA ASP A 180 -2.33 20.37 2.33
C ASP A 180 -3.29 19.77 1.32
N GLU A 181 -3.95 18.69 1.71
CA GLU A 181 -5.03 18.08 0.96
C GLU A 181 -6.28 18.02 1.82
N SER A 182 -7.18 18.97 1.57
CA SER A 182 -8.45 19.09 2.29
C SER A 182 -9.54 18.36 1.51
N TRP A 183 -10.29 17.49 2.19
CA TRP A 183 -11.43 16.78 1.62
C TRP A 183 -12.74 17.32 2.18
N TYR A 184 -13.64 17.71 1.29
CA TYR A 184 -14.95 18.25 1.62
C TYR A 184 -16.07 17.34 1.13
N SER A 185 -17.16 17.25 1.88
CA SER A 185 -18.42 16.70 1.38
C SER A 185 -19.00 17.58 0.25
N GLU A 186 -20.03 17.08 -0.43
CA GLU A 186 -20.80 17.87 -1.40
C GLU A 186 -21.47 19.11 -0.77
N THR A 187 -21.71 19.11 0.54
CA THR A 187 -22.25 20.26 1.30
C THR A 187 -21.17 21.24 1.79
N GLY A 188 -19.88 20.94 1.57
CA GLY A 188 -18.76 21.79 1.99
C GLY A 188 -18.25 21.54 3.41
N GLU A 189 -18.70 20.46 4.07
CA GLU A 189 -18.16 20.04 5.37
C GLU A 189 -16.76 19.44 5.17
N LEU A 190 -15.75 19.93 5.89
CA LEU A 190 -14.42 19.31 5.91
C LEU A 190 -14.53 17.92 6.56
N LYS A 191 -14.06 16.89 5.88
CA LYS A 191 -14.12 15.48 6.33
C LYS A 191 -12.77 14.96 6.80
N THR A 192 -11.68 15.39 6.16
CA THR A 192 -10.32 15.05 6.56
C THR A 192 -9.32 16.00 5.89
N LEU A 193 -8.13 16.08 6.45
CA LEU A 193 -7.01 16.86 5.95
C LEU A 193 -5.75 16.00 6.01
N TYR A 194 -4.98 15.99 4.93
CA TYR A 194 -3.64 15.40 4.89
C TYR A 194 -2.59 16.49 4.71
N GLU A 195 -1.51 16.38 5.47
CA GLU A 195 -0.32 17.23 5.35
C GLU A 195 0.82 16.41 4.76
N TYR A 196 1.53 17.01 3.81
CA TYR A 196 2.65 16.39 3.14
C TYR A 196 3.90 17.27 3.28
N THR A 197 5.06 16.65 3.46
CA THR A 197 6.35 17.36 3.52
C THR A 197 7.38 16.68 2.64
N TRP A 198 8.07 17.46 1.81
CA TRP A 198 9.10 17.01 0.88
C TRP A 198 10.49 17.58 1.19
N ALA A 199 11.51 16.91 0.65
CA ALA A 199 12.82 17.49 0.41
C ALA A 199 13.19 17.26 -1.06
N GLY A 200 13.14 18.33 -1.86
CA GLY A 200 13.27 18.21 -3.31
C GLY A 200 12.09 17.43 -3.89
N ASP A 201 12.38 16.31 -4.54
CA ASP A 201 11.43 15.37 -5.15
C ASP A 201 11.00 14.22 -4.21
N HIS A 202 11.62 14.11 -3.04
CA HIS A 202 11.37 13.04 -2.08
C HIS A 202 10.29 13.41 -1.07
N LEU A 203 9.23 12.59 -0.98
CA LEU A 203 8.24 12.71 0.08
C LEU A 203 8.86 12.21 1.39
N LEU A 204 8.98 13.08 2.38
CA LEU A 204 9.54 12.74 3.69
C LEU A 204 8.47 12.33 4.68
N ARG A 205 7.27 12.92 4.60
CA ARG A 205 6.24 12.71 5.60
C ARG A 205 4.83 12.94 5.04
N LEU A 206 3.92 12.08 5.47
CA LEU A 206 2.48 12.18 5.27
C LEU A 206 1.81 12.07 6.64
N ASP A 207 1.05 13.09 7.01
CA ASP A 207 0.24 13.12 8.23
C ASP A 207 -1.23 13.25 7.89
N SER A 208 -2.09 12.70 8.75
CA SER A 208 -3.53 12.98 8.78
C SER A 208 -3.82 13.90 9.96
N LEU A 209 -4.73 14.85 9.77
CA LEU A 209 -5.26 15.69 10.83
C LEU A 209 -6.71 15.27 11.13
N ALA A 210 -6.98 15.02 12.40
CA ALA A 210 -8.34 14.79 12.90
C ALA A 210 -9.08 16.13 13.13
N ASP A 211 -10.40 16.06 13.29
CA ASP A 211 -11.27 17.23 13.45
C ASP A 211 -10.93 18.07 14.69
N ASP A 212 -10.31 17.46 15.71
CA ASP A 212 -9.85 18.14 16.93
C ASP A 212 -8.47 18.81 16.76
N GLY A 213 -7.90 18.78 15.56
CA GLY A 213 -6.57 19.31 15.24
C GLY A 213 -5.42 18.37 15.60
N THR A 214 -5.70 17.16 16.09
CA THR A 214 -4.66 16.17 16.39
C THR A 214 -4.00 15.70 15.09
N ARG A 215 -2.69 15.91 15.00
CA ARG A 215 -1.87 15.41 13.90
C ARG A 215 -1.37 14.00 14.20
N LYS A 216 -1.61 13.07 13.27
CA LYS A 216 -1.09 11.70 13.31
C LYS A 216 -0.21 11.45 12.10
N THR A 217 1.03 11.05 12.32
CA THR A 217 1.91 10.59 11.23
C THR A 217 1.38 9.28 10.69
N MET A 218 1.05 9.28 9.40
CA MET A 218 0.66 8.07 8.69
C MET A 218 1.90 7.36 8.18
N MET A 219 2.79 8.12 7.56
CA MET A 219 4.02 7.60 6.97
C MET A 219 5.15 8.63 7.07
N GLN A 220 6.35 8.14 7.32
CA GLN A 220 7.60 8.90 7.19
C GLN A 220 8.62 8.07 6.43
N TRP A 221 9.44 8.71 5.60
CA TRP A 221 10.48 8.09 4.81
C TRP A 221 11.83 8.76 5.02
N ASP A 222 12.87 7.94 5.16
CA ASP A 222 14.27 8.35 5.08
C ASP A 222 14.85 7.82 3.77
N TYR A 223 15.76 8.58 3.14
CA TYR A 223 16.40 8.22 1.88
C TYR A 223 17.93 8.15 2.04
N ASN A 224 18.57 7.19 1.38
CA ASN A 224 20.03 7.08 1.36
C ASN A 224 20.66 7.94 0.24
N ALA A 225 21.99 7.90 0.14
CA ALA A 225 22.76 8.64 -0.86
C ALA A 225 22.50 8.18 -2.31
N GLN A 226 21.90 6.99 -2.51
CA GLN A 226 21.46 6.47 -3.80
C GLN A 226 20.03 6.92 -4.16
N ASN A 227 19.41 7.80 -3.36
CA ASN A 227 18.01 8.24 -3.49
C ASN A 227 16.99 7.08 -3.37
N LEU A 228 17.34 6.01 -2.65
CA LEU A 228 16.44 4.91 -2.32
C LEU A 228 15.93 5.06 -0.89
N VAL A 229 14.70 4.65 -0.65
CA VAL A 229 14.09 4.65 0.70
C VAL A 229 14.91 3.74 1.62
N SER A 230 15.64 4.31 2.57
CA SER A 230 16.42 3.54 3.56
C SER A 230 15.65 3.21 4.81
N ALA A 231 14.59 3.96 5.12
CA ALA A 231 13.67 3.60 6.18
C ALA A 231 12.26 4.14 5.93
N MET A 232 11.28 3.45 6.52
CA MET A 232 9.88 3.84 6.56
C MET A 232 9.38 3.72 7.99
N VAL A 233 8.58 4.68 8.44
CA VAL A 233 7.88 4.63 9.73
C VAL A 233 6.39 4.80 9.49
N ASP A 234 5.60 3.89 10.03
CA ASP A 234 4.14 3.94 10.01
C ASP A 234 3.58 3.68 11.43
N GLU A 235 2.27 3.46 11.54
CA GLU A 235 1.63 3.15 12.83
C GLU A 235 2.02 1.78 13.42
N ASN A 236 2.56 0.87 12.59
CA ASN A 236 2.97 -0.47 12.99
C ASN A 236 4.41 -0.49 13.50
N GLY A 237 5.28 0.38 12.97
CA GLY A 237 6.64 0.54 13.44
C GLY A 237 7.61 1.12 12.40
N ARG A 238 8.89 0.78 12.54
CA ARG A 238 9.96 1.22 11.64
C ARG A 238 10.46 0.05 10.81
N THR A 239 10.50 0.21 9.49
CA THR A 239 11.15 -0.70 8.56
C THR A 239 12.42 -0.07 8.01
N GLU A 240 13.56 -0.73 8.15
CA GLU A 240 14.85 -0.31 7.61
C GLU A 240 15.22 -1.17 6.40
N LEU A 241 15.72 -0.53 5.35
CA LEU A 241 16.02 -1.14 4.06
C LEU A 241 17.49 -0.89 3.69
N ALA A 242 18.20 -1.95 3.34
CA ALA A 242 19.57 -1.87 2.83
C ALA A 242 19.63 -2.35 1.39
N TYR A 243 20.49 -1.74 0.59
CA TYR A 243 20.61 -2.01 -0.84
C TYR A 243 22.06 -2.27 -1.23
N ASP A 244 22.26 -2.99 -2.32
CA ASP A 244 23.57 -3.08 -2.97
C ASP A 244 23.83 -1.88 -3.89
N GLU A 245 25.02 -1.85 -4.49
CA GLU A 245 25.45 -0.77 -5.40
C GLU A 245 24.58 -0.66 -6.66
N LYS A 246 23.82 -1.70 -7.02
CA LYS A 246 22.89 -1.71 -8.16
C LYS A 246 21.47 -1.31 -7.74
N GLY A 247 21.26 -0.93 -6.48
CA GLY A 247 19.95 -0.55 -5.94
C GLY A 247 19.02 -1.74 -5.67
N ARG A 248 19.55 -2.97 -5.59
CA ARG A 248 18.76 -4.17 -5.26
C ARG A 248 18.70 -4.32 -3.75
N LEU A 249 17.52 -4.63 -3.22
CA LEU A 249 17.28 -4.76 -1.77
C LEU A 249 18.06 -5.95 -1.20
N LEU A 250 18.98 -5.71 -0.26
CA LEU A 250 19.74 -6.76 0.43
C LEU A 250 19.06 -7.22 1.71
N SER A 251 18.48 -6.30 2.47
CA SER A 251 17.80 -6.62 3.73
C SER A 251 16.64 -5.66 4.01
N ALA A 252 15.63 -6.18 4.69
CA ALA A 252 14.53 -5.44 5.28
C ALA A 252 14.36 -5.87 6.74
N VAL A 253 14.46 -4.93 7.67
CA VAL A 253 14.30 -5.15 9.11
C VAL A 253 13.14 -4.31 9.60
N MET A 254 12.06 -4.95 10.05
CA MET A 254 10.93 -4.25 10.63
C MET A 254 10.93 -4.43 12.14
N THR A 255 10.90 -3.32 12.87
CA THR A 255 10.71 -3.28 14.32
C THR A 255 9.37 -2.64 14.60
N THR A 256 8.45 -3.39 15.21
CA THR A 256 7.13 -2.91 15.56
C THR A 256 7.17 -2.00 16.79
N VAL A 257 6.07 -1.29 17.06
CA VAL A 257 5.93 -0.42 18.24
C VAL A 257 6.04 -1.14 19.59
N ASP A 258 5.70 -2.42 19.64
CA ASP A 258 5.85 -3.26 20.85
C ASP A 258 7.24 -3.92 20.97
N GLY A 259 8.15 -3.61 20.04
CA GLY A 259 9.53 -4.10 20.04
C GLY A 259 9.71 -5.50 19.46
N THR A 260 8.69 -6.08 18.83
CA THR A 260 8.87 -7.30 18.03
C THR A 260 9.54 -6.96 16.70
N GLY A 261 10.25 -7.94 16.14
CA GLY A 261 11.11 -7.71 14.98
C GLY A 261 10.95 -8.81 13.93
N THR A 262 10.92 -8.42 12.67
CA THR A 262 11.10 -9.34 11.54
C THR A 262 12.32 -8.92 10.72
N GLU A 263 13.08 -9.91 10.28
CA GLU A 263 14.25 -9.70 9.43
C GLU A 263 14.08 -10.52 8.15
N ARG A 264 14.39 -9.90 7.01
CA ARG A 264 14.42 -10.56 5.71
C ARG A 264 15.69 -10.15 4.98
N ASN A 265 16.37 -11.13 4.42
CA ASN A 265 17.57 -10.99 3.61
C ASN A 265 17.32 -11.55 2.22
N PHE A 266 17.95 -10.96 1.22
CA PHE A 266 17.73 -11.28 -0.19
C PHE A 266 19.07 -11.53 -0.89
N GLN A 267 19.11 -12.55 -1.74
CA GLN A 267 20.29 -12.89 -2.53
C GLN A 267 19.92 -13.02 -4.00
N TYR A 268 20.77 -12.43 -4.84
CA TYR A 268 20.58 -12.36 -6.27
C TYR A 268 21.68 -13.12 -6.99
N ASP A 269 21.36 -13.65 -8.17
CA ASP A 269 22.37 -14.13 -9.09
C ASP A 269 23.04 -12.99 -9.89
N GLU A 270 23.99 -13.35 -10.76
CA GLU A 270 24.74 -12.40 -11.59
C GLU A 270 23.86 -11.61 -12.56
N LEU A 271 22.72 -12.18 -12.97
CA LEU A 271 21.73 -11.55 -13.84
C LEU A 271 20.74 -10.68 -13.06
N GLY A 272 20.86 -10.63 -11.73
CA GLY A 272 20.02 -9.80 -10.86
C GLY A 272 18.67 -10.40 -10.49
N ARG A 273 18.49 -11.71 -10.66
CA ARG A 273 17.26 -12.42 -10.28
C ARG A 273 17.35 -12.84 -8.81
N LEU A 274 16.26 -12.70 -8.05
CA LEU A 274 16.21 -13.14 -6.65
C LEU A 274 16.25 -14.66 -6.60
N VAL A 275 17.31 -15.26 -6.06
CA VAL A 275 17.46 -16.72 -5.97
C VAL A 275 17.23 -17.26 -4.57
N ARG A 276 17.33 -16.39 -3.54
CA ARG A 276 17.11 -16.77 -2.15
C ARG A 276 16.58 -15.60 -1.34
N GLN A 277 15.62 -15.89 -0.46
CA GLN A 277 15.16 -15.01 0.60
C GLN A 277 15.21 -15.80 1.90
N TYR A 278 15.67 -15.21 3.00
CA TYR A 278 15.70 -15.90 4.29
C TYR A 278 15.66 -14.90 5.43
N GLY A 279 15.31 -15.36 6.62
CA GLY A 279 15.21 -14.47 7.74
C GLY A 279 14.50 -15.11 8.92
N LYS A 280 13.93 -14.24 9.75
CA LYS A 280 13.19 -14.64 10.95
C LYS A 280 11.95 -13.77 11.09
N ASP A 281 10.84 -14.43 11.36
CA ASP A 281 9.57 -13.80 11.74
C ASP A 281 9.05 -14.38 13.06
N GLU A 282 7.79 -14.10 13.37
CA GLU A 282 7.12 -14.62 14.57
C GLU A 282 7.01 -16.16 14.59
N GLN A 283 7.03 -16.81 13.43
CA GLN A 283 6.95 -18.27 13.30
C GLN A 283 8.33 -18.94 13.40
N GLY A 284 9.41 -18.19 13.30
CA GLY A 284 10.78 -18.66 13.46
C GLY A 284 11.64 -18.37 12.22
N TYR A 285 12.70 -19.16 12.03
CA TYR A 285 13.53 -19.01 10.84
C TYR A 285 12.84 -19.56 9.59
N PHE A 286 13.01 -18.86 8.47
CA PHE A 286 12.52 -19.30 7.18
C PHE A 286 13.55 -19.10 6.07
N GLU A 287 13.39 -19.85 4.98
CA GLU A 287 14.12 -19.67 3.74
C GLU A 287 13.24 -20.01 2.53
N TYR A 288 13.29 -19.16 1.51
CA TYR A 288 12.69 -19.37 0.20
C TYR A 288 13.79 -19.46 -0.85
N ARG A 289 13.69 -20.49 -1.71
CA ARG A 289 14.57 -20.67 -2.86
C ARG A 289 13.77 -20.56 -4.15
N TYR A 290 14.26 -19.77 -5.08
CA TYR A 290 13.53 -19.41 -6.29
C TYR A 290 14.16 -20.06 -7.52
N ARG A 291 13.32 -20.58 -8.42
CA ARG A 291 13.72 -21.04 -9.76
C ARG A 291 12.83 -20.41 -10.81
N TYR A 292 13.45 -19.81 -11.82
CA TYR A 292 12.76 -19.14 -12.91
C TYR A 292 12.67 -20.02 -14.16
N THR A 293 11.53 -19.93 -14.84
CA THR A 293 11.33 -20.45 -16.20
C THR A 293 11.17 -19.26 -17.14
N MET A 294 11.99 -19.21 -18.20
CA MET A 294 12.03 -18.11 -19.16
C MET A 294 11.23 -18.41 -20.43
N ASP A 295 10.71 -17.38 -21.07
CA ASP A 295 10.28 -17.43 -22.47
C ASP A 295 11.46 -17.24 -23.44
N LEU A 296 11.17 -17.28 -24.74
CA LEU A 296 12.18 -17.12 -25.80
C LEU A 296 12.82 -15.72 -25.84
N ARG A 297 12.26 -14.72 -25.16
CA ARG A 297 12.80 -13.36 -25.04
C ARG A 297 13.68 -13.21 -23.79
N GLY A 298 13.80 -14.25 -22.97
CA GLY A 298 14.53 -14.22 -21.70
C GLY A 298 13.74 -13.61 -20.55
N LEU A 299 12.42 -13.42 -20.70
CA LEU A 299 11.54 -12.94 -19.64
C LEU A 299 11.02 -14.14 -18.86
N TRP A 300 11.02 -14.06 -17.52
CA TRP A 300 10.46 -15.16 -16.75
C TRP A 300 8.94 -15.15 -16.83
N VAL A 301 8.37 -16.32 -17.11
CA VAL A 301 6.92 -16.56 -17.21
C VAL A 301 6.40 -17.42 -16.07
N LYS A 302 7.30 -18.11 -15.36
CA LYS A 302 6.97 -18.86 -14.15
C LYS A 302 8.13 -18.77 -13.18
N TYR A 303 7.84 -18.71 -11.88
CA TYR A 303 8.80 -19.00 -10.83
C TYR A 303 8.24 -20.03 -9.85
N SER A 304 9.08 -21.00 -9.51
CA SER A 304 8.84 -21.99 -8.46
C SER A 304 9.57 -21.54 -7.20
N ILE A 305 8.85 -21.48 -6.08
CA ILE A 305 9.39 -21.19 -4.75
C ILE A 305 9.40 -22.48 -3.96
N GLN A 306 10.57 -22.92 -3.52
CA GLN A 306 10.69 -23.97 -2.52
C GLN A 306 10.85 -23.31 -1.14
N PRO A 307 9.81 -23.34 -0.29
CA PRO A 307 9.92 -22.82 1.06
C PRO A 307 10.54 -23.83 2.01
N TRP A 308 11.16 -23.32 3.05
CA TRP A 308 11.77 -24.03 4.16
C TRP A 308 11.42 -23.28 5.44
N TYR A 309 10.92 -24.00 6.44
CA TYR A 309 10.50 -23.42 7.72
C TYR A 309 11.17 -24.14 8.87
N GLU A 310 11.39 -23.42 9.97
CA GLU A 310 11.91 -23.99 11.19
C GLU A 310 10.90 -24.97 11.81
N GLN A 311 11.33 -26.23 11.94
CA GLN A 311 10.62 -27.28 12.66
C GLN A 311 11.64 -28.10 13.44
N PHE A 312 11.41 -28.24 14.75
CA PHE A 312 12.29 -29.00 15.64
C PHE A 312 13.76 -28.53 15.59
N GLY A 313 13.98 -27.21 15.45
CA GLY A 313 15.32 -26.59 15.39
C GLY A 313 16.07 -26.81 14.08
N ARG A 314 15.39 -27.20 12.99
CA ARG A 314 15.96 -27.37 11.66
C ARG A 314 15.03 -26.81 10.60
N LEU A 315 15.58 -26.37 9.47
CA LEU A 315 14.78 -26.00 8.31
C LEU A 315 14.28 -27.25 7.58
N VAL A 316 12.96 -27.36 7.44
CA VAL A 316 12.27 -28.47 6.76
C VAL A 316 11.53 -27.92 5.53
N PRO A 317 11.61 -28.57 4.36
CA PRO A 317 11.00 -28.06 3.14
C PRO A 317 9.47 -28.16 3.23
N GLY A 318 8.80 -27.08 2.84
CA GLY A 318 7.35 -27.04 2.64
C GLY A 318 6.95 -27.44 1.21
N SER A 319 5.66 -27.28 0.92
CA SER A 319 5.13 -27.49 -0.44
C SER A 319 5.64 -26.42 -1.40
N GLU A 320 6.06 -26.82 -2.60
CA GLU A 320 6.46 -25.87 -3.63
C GLU A 320 5.27 -24.98 -4.04
N ILE A 321 5.53 -23.68 -4.14
CA ILE A 321 4.58 -22.68 -4.62
C ILE A 321 4.98 -22.32 -6.06
N THR A 322 4.02 -22.29 -6.97
CA THR A 322 4.24 -21.88 -8.36
C THR A 322 3.45 -20.61 -8.63
N ILE A 323 4.13 -19.62 -9.22
CA ILE A 323 3.50 -18.38 -9.64
C ILE A 323 3.86 -18.13 -11.10
N THR A 324 2.86 -17.69 -11.86
CA THR A 324 2.96 -17.49 -13.32
C THR A 324 2.73 -16.02 -13.63
N ARG A 325 3.54 -15.49 -14.55
CA ARG A 325 3.37 -14.17 -15.15
C ARG A 325 2.73 -14.31 -16.52
N THR A 326 1.73 -13.47 -16.76
CA THR A 326 1.16 -13.29 -18.09
C THR A 326 1.57 -11.92 -18.59
N PHE A 327 2.10 -11.87 -19.81
CA PHE A 327 2.40 -10.64 -20.52
C PHE A 327 1.38 -10.42 -21.63
N ALA A 328 0.87 -9.21 -21.77
CA ALA A 328 0.00 -8.82 -22.88
C ALA A 328 0.45 -7.51 -23.51
N ARG A 329 0.17 -7.35 -24.81
CA ARG A 329 0.26 -6.04 -25.47
C ARG A 329 -1.06 -5.30 -25.29
N ARG A 330 -0.97 -3.99 -25.17
CA ARG A 330 -2.07 -3.06 -24.96
C ARG A 330 -2.23 -2.07 -26.08
#